data_AF-A0A2L2XD63-F1
#
_entry.id   AF-A0A2L2XD63-F1
#
_cell.length_a   1.000
_cell.length_b   1.000
_cell.length_c   1.000
_cell.angle_alpha   90.00
_cell.angle_beta   90.00
_cell.angle_gamma   90.00
#
_symmetry.space_group_name_H-M   'P 1'
#
loop_
_entity.id
_entity.type
_entity.pdbx_description
1 polymer ?
#
loop_
_entity_poly.entity_id
_entity_poly.type
_entity_poly.pdbx_seq_one_letter_code
_entity_poly.pdbx_strand_id
1 'polypeptide(L)'
;MKATKKMLTLLCLAVFIMLPGAANAVSHVVEPGETLYTIGQKYGVTYQRIKESNGLKSDSIYPGQRLNIENGLKYTVVPGDSLYNISKKFGVTVNKLMQDNGLKNSYIYPGQVLAIGTGGTAQAQSSPSRSGYAGNSTSRSEFDLLARIISAEADSESYETKVAVGAVILNRTRSGLFPDTIPGVVYQVDNGGKYQFEPVLNGWINQPASQSAMNAARDALNGWDPTNGALYFFESWVPNNFLQSRPLSKVMDSFTFTY
;
A
#
# COMPACT_ATOMS: atom_id res chain seq x y z
N MET A 1 -44.02 -6.30 67.73
CA MET A 1 -44.28 -6.25 66.28
C MET A 1 -43.04 -5.69 65.57
N LYS A 2 -42.59 -6.44 64.55
CA LYS A 2 -41.44 -6.32 63.64
C LYS A 2 -40.56 -5.05 63.68
N ALA A 3 -39.27 -5.24 64.01
CA ALA A 3 -38.19 -4.31 63.73
C ALA A 3 -37.73 -4.43 62.27
N THR A 4 -37.82 -3.36 61.49
CA THR A 4 -37.33 -3.27 60.11
C THR A 4 -35.86 -2.86 60.11
N LYS A 5 -34.98 -3.82 59.77
CA LYS A 5 -33.58 -3.54 59.43
C LYS A 5 -33.55 -2.77 58.11
N LYS A 6 -33.12 -1.50 58.12
CA LYS A 6 -32.74 -0.78 56.90
C LYS A 6 -31.34 -1.26 56.49
N MET A 7 -31.26 -2.05 55.43
CA MET A 7 -30.00 -2.35 54.73
C MET A 7 -29.49 -1.06 54.09
N LEU A 8 -28.42 -0.50 54.63
CA LEU A 8 -27.63 0.55 54.00
C LEU A 8 -26.68 -0.13 53.00
N THR A 9 -27.12 -0.28 51.76
CA THR A 9 -26.29 -0.81 50.68
C THR A 9 -25.27 0.27 50.29
N LEU A 10 -24.02 0.09 50.73
CA LEU A 10 -22.89 0.92 50.34
C LEU A 10 -22.57 0.63 48.87
N LEU A 11 -23.03 1.49 47.95
CA LEU A 11 -22.65 1.43 46.56
C LEU A 11 -21.21 1.95 46.42
N CYS A 12 -20.23 1.06 46.48
CA CYS A 12 -18.85 1.36 46.08
C CYS A 12 -18.84 1.69 44.58
N LEU A 13 -18.87 2.98 44.24
CA LEU A 13 -18.56 3.45 42.90
C LEU A 13 -17.05 3.27 42.68
N ALA A 14 -16.65 2.09 42.19
CA ALA A 14 -15.32 1.88 41.67
C ALA A 14 -15.19 2.73 40.39
N VAL A 15 -14.66 3.95 40.53
CA VAL A 15 -14.15 4.71 39.40
C VAL A 15 -12.96 3.93 38.86
N PHE A 16 -13.21 3.13 37.83
CA PHE A 16 -12.17 2.46 37.07
C PHE A 16 -11.47 3.56 36.26
N ILE A 17 -10.46 4.17 36.86
CA ILE A 17 -9.50 5.00 36.13
C ILE A 17 -8.82 4.04 35.17
N MET A 18 -9.25 4.04 33.91
CA MET A 18 -8.49 3.44 32.83
C MET A 18 -7.17 4.19 32.75
N LEU A 19 -6.11 3.61 33.33
CA LEU A 19 -4.75 4.01 33.04
C LEU A 19 -4.54 3.78 31.53
N PRO A 20 -4.09 4.78 30.75
CA PRO A 20 -3.68 4.53 29.39
C PRO A 20 -2.56 3.48 29.43
N GLY A 21 -2.80 2.34 28.77
CA GLY A 21 -1.85 1.24 28.72
C GLY A 21 -0.49 1.74 28.23
N ALA A 22 0.55 1.47 29.00
CA ALA A 22 1.92 1.84 28.65
C ALA A 22 2.25 1.30 27.25
N ALA A 23 2.54 2.22 26.33
CA ALA A 23 3.16 1.85 25.07
C ALA A 23 4.47 1.12 25.39
N ASN A 24 4.73 -0.01 24.72
CA ASN A 24 5.93 -0.81 24.93
C ASN A 24 7.15 -0.04 24.36
N ALA A 25 7.65 0.90 25.16
CA ALA A 25 8.87 1.65 24.89
C ALA A 25 10.07 0.77 25.22
N VAL A 26 10.87 0.44 24.21
CA VAL A 26 12.18 -0.19 24.41
C VAL A 26 13.20 0.93 24.55
N SER A 27 13.99 0.98 25.61
CA SER A 27 15.08 1.96 25.72
C SER A 27 16.36 1.41 25.11
N HIS A 28 17.03 2.18 24.27
CA HIS A 28 18.33 1.85 23.68
C HIS A 28 19.39 2.87 24.13
N VAL A 29 20.61 2.42 24.46
CA VAL A 29 21.75 3.27 24.80
C VAL A 29 22.70 3.27 23.60
N VAL A 30 22.95 4.45 23.04
CA VAL A 30 23.77 4.61 21.83
C VAL A 30 25.20 4.15 22.09
N GLU A 31 25.70 3.22 21.30
CA GLU A 31 27.08 2.74 21.32
C GLU A 31 27.97 3.59 20.39
N PRO A 32 29.30 3.63 20.61
CA PRO A 32 30.23 4.29 19.70
C PRO A 32 30.08 3.80 18.26
N GLY A 33 29.81 4.72 17.34
CA GLY A 33 29.64 4.44 15.90
C GLY A 33 28.21 4.16 15.46
N GLU A 34 27.24 4.12 16.37
CA GLU A 34 25.83 4.01 15.98
C GLU A 34 25.27 5.35 15.47
N THR A 35 24.30 5.25 14.56
CA THR A 35 23.51 6.37 14.03
C THR A 35 22.03 6.08 14.28
N LEU A 36 21.16 7.10 14.21
CA LEU A 36 19.71 6.89 14.26
C LEU A 36 19.24 5.88 13.20
N TYR A 37 19.94 5.83 12.05
CA TYR A 37 19.68 4.86 11.00
C TYR A 37 20.02 3.43 11.41
N THR A 38 21.23 3.16 11.91
CA THR A 38 21.65 1.79 12.29
C THR A 38 20.87 1.28 13.51
N ILE A 39 20.53 2.17 14.45
CA ILE A 39 19.65 1.87 15.57
C ILE A 39 18.24 1.58 15.06
N GLY A 40 17.74 2.37 14.12
CA GLY A 40 16.48 2.12 13.45
C GLY A 40 16.43 0.73 12.82
N GLN A 41 17.49 0.30 12.13
CA GLN A 41 17.57 -1.04 11.57
C GLN A 41 17.55 -2.13 12.65
N LYS A 42 18.28 -1.94 13.74
CA LYS A 42 18.34 -2.89 14.88
C LYS A 42 16.97 -3.16 15.49
N TYR A 43 16.13 -2.14 15.59
CA TYR A 43 14.80 -2.23 16.20
C TYR A 43 13.65 -2.24 15.19
N GLY A 44 13.95 -2.21 13.89
CA GLY A 44 12.97 -2.11 12.81
C GLY A 44 12.22 -0.78 12.73
N VAL A 45 12.59 0.28 13.46
CA VAL A 45 11.93 1.59 13.40
C VAL A 45 12.65 2.54 12.42
N THR A 46 11.97 3.56 11.90
CA THR A 46 12.66 4.56 11.07
C THR A 46 13.49 5.50 11.94
N TYR A 47 14.59 6.04 11.39
CA TYR A 47 15.41 7.03 12.09
C TYR A 47 14.59 8.28 12.46
N GLN A 48 13.66 8.70 11.59
CA GLN A 48 12.75 9.81 11.82
C GLN A 48 11.81 9.55 13.01
N ARG A 49 11.32 8.31 13.16
CA ARG A 49 10.51 7.92 14.32
C ARG A 49 11.30 7.98 15.62
N ILE A 50 12.55 7.51 15.61
CA ILE A 50 13.43 7.63 16.77
C ILE A 50 13.64 9.11 17.10
N LYS A 51 13.89 9.94 16.09
CA LYS A 51 14.06 11.38 16.23
C LYS A 51 12.83 12.06 16.86
N GLU A 52 11.64 11.80 16.33
CA GLU A 52 10.37 12.35 16.81
C GLU A 52 10.04 11.89 18.24
N SER A 53 10.17 10.59 18.53
CA SER A 53 9.87 10.00 19.84
C SER A 53 10.84 10.46 20.94
N ASN A 54 11.97 11.04 20.56
CA ASN A 54 13.00 11.56 21.46
C ASN A 54 13.11 13.09 21.43
N GLY A 55 12.22 13.79 20.71
CA GLY A 55 12.24 15.24 20.59
C GLY A 55 13.53 15.81 19.99
N LEU A 56 14.23 15.02 19.17
CA LEU A 56 15.50 15.42 18.57
C LEU A 56 15.26 16.40 17.41
N LYS A 57 16.01 17.50 17.39
CA LYS A 57 15.90 18.54 16.34
C LYS A 57 16.78 18.24 15.12
N SER A 58 17.82 17.44 15.29
CA SER A 58 18.72 16.99 14.24
C SER A 58 18.90 15.47 14.31
N ASP A 59 19.66 14.92 13.36
CA ASP A 59 19.97 13.48 13.33
C ASP A 59 21.19 13.13 14.20
N SER A 60 21.75 14.13 14.88
CA SER A 60 22.93 13.99 15.73
C SER A 60 22.58 13.27 17.03
N ILE A 61 23.33 12.22 17.33
CA ILE A 61 23.29 11.48 18.58
C ILE A 61 24.71 11.26 19.11
N TYR A 62 24.84 10.99 20.40
CA TYR A 62 26.14 10.81 21.06
C TYR A 62 26.21 9.44 21.75
N PRO A 63 27.39 8.79 21.79
CA PRO A 63 27.57 7.59 22.59
C PRO A 63 27.15 7.81 24.05
N GLY A 64 26.41 6.86 24.61
CA GLY A 64 25.81 6.94 25.94
C GLY A 64 24.44 7.64 26.00
N GLN A 65 23.99 8.28 24.91
CA GLN A 65 22.65 8.86 24.83
C GLN A 65 21.59 7.76 24.94
N ARG A 66 20.55 7.97 25.75
CA ARG A 66 19.42 7.05 25.84
C ARG A 66 18.33 7.50 24.86
N LEU A 67 17.89 6.57 24.01
CA LEU A 67 16.81 6.78 23.05
C LEU A 67 15.62 5.89 23.43
N ASN A 68 14.44 6.50 23.47
CA ASN A 68 13.16 5.82 23.49
C ASN A 68 12.86 5.26 22.10
N ILE A 69 12.77 3.94 22.00
CA ILE A 69 12.42 3.21 20.80
C ILE A 69 10.98 2.73 20.96
N GLU A 70 10.03 3.55 20.48
CA GLU A 70 8.61 3.20 20.51
C GLU A 70 8.30 2.13 19.46
N ASN A 71 8.16 0.89 19.91
CA ASN A 71 7.72 -0.22 19.07
C ASN A 71 6.18 -0.23 19.00
N GLY A 72 5.64 -0.16 17.78
CA GLY A 72 4.20 -0.25 17.52
C GLY A 72 3.54 1.11 17.28
N LEU A 73 3.98 1.82 16.24
CA LEU A 73 3.30 3.03 15.78
C LEU A 73 1.86 2.66 15.40
N LYS A 74 0.89 3.42 15.91
CA LYS A 74 -0.51 3.31 15.51
C LYS A 74 -0.90 4.54 14.71
N TYR A 75 -1.64 4.33 13.64
CA TYR A 75 -2.15 5.40 12.80
C TYR A 75 -3.67 5.29 12.69
N THR A 76 -4.37 6.39 12.93
CA THR A 76 -5.83 6.45 12.73
C THR A 76 -6.10 6.95 11.32
N VAL A 77 -6.73 6.11 10.51
CA VAL A 77 -7.11 6.41 9.13
C VAL A 77 -8.03 7.63 9.10
N VAL A 78 -7.72 8.62 8.25
CA VAL A 78 -8.55 9.81 8.04
C VAL A 78 -9.27 9.75 6.69
N PRO A 79 -10.33 10.54 6.46
CA PRO A 79 -10.96 10.62 5.14
C PRO A 79 -9.94 10.96 4.04
N GLY A 80 -9.92 10.16 2.96
CA GLY A 80 -8.98 10.30 1.84
C GLY A 80 -7.70 9.45 1.96
N ASP A 81 -7.53 8.71 3.05
CA ASP A 81 -6.42 7.76 3.17
C ASP A 81 -6.62 6.50 2.33
N SER A 82 -5.49 5.93 1.91
CA SER A 82 -5.35 4.59 1.33
C SER A 82 -4.22 3.86 2.05
N LEU A 83 -4.14 2.54 1.96
CA LEU A 83 -2.97 1.86 2.50
C LEU A 83 -1.68 2.33 1.84
N TYR A 84 -1.71 2.73 0.56
CA TYR A 84 -0.55 3.22 -0.16
C TYR A 84 -0.01 4.55 0.37
N ASN A 85 -0.85 5.58 0.52
CA ASN A 85 -0.35 6.87 1.00
C ASN A 85 0.08 6.80 2.47
N ILE A 86 -0.58 5.97 3.29
CA ILE A 86 -0.15 5.64 4.65
C ILE A 86 1.19 4.92 4.63
N SER A 87 1.34 3.87 3.82
CA SER A 87 2.57 3.08 3.79
C SER A 87 3.75 3.93 3.30
N LYS A 88 3.53 4.77 2.29
CA LYS A 88 4.50 5.75 1.78
C LYS A 88 4.89 6.77 2.85
N LYS A 89 3.91 7.31 3.58
CA LYS A 89 4.13 8.26 4.69
C LYS A 89 5.01 7.67 5.78
N PHE A 90 4.84 6.39 6.09
CA PHE A 90 5.57 5.72 7.17
C PHE A 90 6.77 4.90 6.71
N GLY A 91 7.09 4.89 5.41
CA GLY A 91 8.21 4.14 4.86
C GLY A 91 8.08 2.63 5.04
N VAL A 92 6.85 2.11 4.92
CA VAL A 92 6.54 0.67 4.94
C VAL A 92 5.89 0.26 3.62
N THR A 93 5.89 -1.03 3.31
CA THR A 93 5.15 -1.54 2.14
C THR A 93 3.68 -1.76 2.50
N VAL A 94 2.78 -1.64 1.52
CA VAL A 94 1.35 -1.94 1.73
C VAL A 94 1.15 -3.38 2.18
N ASN A 95 1.86 -4.35 1.59
CA ASN A 95 1.78 -5.75 2.00
C ASN A 95 2.18 -5.96 3.47
N LYS A 96 3.24 -5.30 3.93
CA LYS A 96 3.65 -5.36 5.34
C LYS A 96 2.58 -4.73 6.23
N LEU A 97 2.10 -3.55 5.86
CA LEU A 97 1.02 -2.86 6.56
C LEU A 97 -0.26 -3.70 6.64
N MET A 98 -0.62 -4.41 5.57
CA MET A 98 -1.75 -5.35 5.54
C MET A 98 -1.51 -6.55 6.47
N GLN A 99 -0.33 -7.18 6.38
CA GLN A 99 0.03 -8.31 7.24
C GLN A 99 0.00 -7.95 8.73
N ASP A 100 0.55 -6.79 9.08
CA ASP A 100 0.60 -6.28 10.46
C ASP A 100 -0.78 -6.03 11.05
N ASN A 101 -1.78 -5.83 10.19
CA ASN A 101 -3.15 -5.51 10.56
C ASN A 101 -4.15 -6.62 10.24
N GLY A 102 -3.68 -7.79 9.79
CA GLY A 102 -4.55 -8.89 9.37
C GLY A 102 -5.53 -8.51 8.25
N LEU A 103 -5.20 -7.52 7.42
CA LEU A 103 -6.06 -7.06 6.34
C LEU A 103 -5.96 -8.04 5.16
N LYS A 104 -7.13 -8.51 4.69
CA LYS A 104 -7.23 -9.40 3.53
C LYS A 104 -7.20 -8.66 2.19
N ASN A 105 -7.45 -7.35 2.21
CA ASN A 105 -7.51 -6.46 1.06
C ASN A 105 -7.11 -5.04 1.48
N SER A 106 -7.08 -4.11 0.53
CA SER A 106 -6.63 -2.74 0.78
C SER A 106 -7.70 -1.80 1.32
N TYR A 107 -8.90 -2.31 1.64
CA TYR A 107 -9.98 -1.46 2.18
C TYR A 107 -9.67 -1.05 3.62
N ILE A 108 -9.75 0.26 3.83
CA ILE A 108 -9.64 0.88 5.15
C ILE A 108 -10.75 1.92 5.31
N TYR A 109 -11.15 2.17 6.56
CA TYR A 109 -12.21 3.10 6.88
C TYR A 109 -11.71 4.24 7.76
N PRO A 110 -12.20 5.48 7.59
CA PRO A 110 -11.92 6.56 8.53
C PRO A 110 -12.21 6.13 9.98
N GLY A 111 -11.27 6.42 10.88
CA GLY A 111 -11.30 5.97 12.27
C GLY A 111 -10.69 4.60 12.54
N GLN A 112 -10.39 3.81 11.49
CA GLN A 112 -9.68 2.53 11.65
C GLN A 112 -8.26 2.79 12.18
N VAL A 113 -7.86 2.07 13.21
CA VAL A 113 -6.50 2.18 13.76
C VAL A 113 -5.63 1.07 13.18
N LEU A 114 -4.61 1.47 12.43
CA LEU A 114 -3.61 0.57 11.86
C LEU A 114 -2.37 0.52 12.75
N ALA A 115 -1.92 -0.68 13.09
CA ALA A 115 -0.56 -0.94 13.51
C ALA A 115 0.39 -0.73 12.33
N ILE A 116 1.11 0.38 12.35
CA ILE A 116 2.21 0.62 11.44
C ILE A 116 3.39 -0.15 11.99
N GLY A 117 3.54 -1.39 11.52
CA GLY A 117 4.70 -2.18 11.87
C GLY A 117 5.96 -1.61 11.26
N THR A 118 7.04 -2.27 11.58
CA THR A 118 8.35 -1.66 11.62
C THR A 118 9.27 -2.69 10.96
N GLY A 119 9.98 -2.28 9.90
CA GLY A 119 10.80 -3.19 9.07
C GLY A 119 10.32 -3.40 7.63
N GLY A 120 9.92 -2.33 6.93
CA GLY A 120 9.64 -2.37 5.49
C GLY A 120 10.37 -1.26 4.75
N THR A 121 11.62 -0.95 5.11
CA THR A 121 12.42 -0.06 4.27
C THR A 121 12.45 -0.66 2.86
N ALA A 122 12.02 0.13 1.87
CA ALA A 122 12.28 -0.18 0.48
C ALA A 122 13.80 -0.25 0.30
N GLN A 123 14.40 -1.41 0.54
CA GLN A 123 15.81 -1.62 0.26
C GLN A 123 16.00 -1.52 -1.24
N ALA A 124 16.78 -0.52 -1.63
CA ALA A 124 17.52 -0.57 -2.88
C ALA A 124 18.43 -1.80 -2.88
N GLN A 125 18.02 -2.79 -3.68
CA GLN A 125 18.82 -3.68 -4.52
C GLN A 125 20.01 -4.45 -3.90
N SER A 126 19.89 -5.79 -3.89
CA SER A 126 21.01 -6.66 -4.28
C SER A 126 20.45 -7.94 -4.93
N SER A 127 20.98 -8.27 -6.10
CA SER A 127 20.57 -9.34 -7.03
C SER A 127 20.17 -10.65 -6.35
N PRO A 128 19.07 -11.32 -6.74
CA PRO A 128 18.76 -12.62 -6.20
C PRO A 128 19.70 -13.67 -6.81
N SER A 129 20.61 -14.17 -5.99
CA SER A 129 21.23 -15.47 -6.20
C SER A 129 20.15 -16.54 -6.36
N ARG A 130 20.29 -17.29 -7.44
CA ARG A 130 19.34 -18.27 -7.95
C ARG A 130 19.38 -19.53 -7.07
N SER A 131 18.41 -19.71 -6.17
CA SER A 131 18.06 -21.05 -5.67
C SER A 131 16.65 -21.12 -5.08
N GLY A 132 15.80 -21.90 -5.74
CA GLY A 132 14.68 -22.66 -5.16
C GLY A 132 13.42 -21.94 -4.67
N TYR A 133 12.47 -21.62 -5.55
CA TYR A 133 11.08 -21.30 -5.15
C TYR A 133 10.04 -21.78 -6.18
N ALA A 134 9.46 -22.96 -5.92
CA ALA A 134 8.31 -23.53 -6.65
C ALA A 134 6.94 -22.97 -6.15
N GLY A 135 6.92 -21.73 -5.67
CA GLY A 135 5.71 -21.03 -5.20
C GLY A 135 5.63 -19.56 -5.61
N ASN A 136 6.46 -19.13 -6.57
CA ASN A 136 6.64 -17.71 -6.91
C ASN A 136 6.87 -17.46 -8.41
N SER A 137 6.61 -18.47 -9.25
CA SER A 137 6.73 -18.33 -10.71
C SER A 137 5.58 -17.48 -11.27
N THR A 138 4.35 -17.74 -10.82
CA THR A 138 3.15 -17.03 -11.28
C THR A 138 3.19 -15.54 -10.91
N SER A 139 3.56 -15.18 -9.67
CA SER A 139 3.66 -13.77 -9.25
C SER A 139 4.74 -13.00 -10.01
N ARG A 140 5.88 -13.64 -10.33
CA ARG A 140 6.92 -13.01 -11.17
C ARG A 140 6.48 -12.85 -12.63
N SER A 141 5.82 -13.84 -13.21
CA SER A 141 5.30 -13.75 -14.58
C SER A 141 4.13 -12.77 -14.71
N GLU A 142 3.29 -12.66 -13.68
CA GLU A 142 2.18 -11.70 -13.64
C GLU A 142 2.69 -10.28 -13.42
N PHE A 143 3.70 -10.08 -12.58
CA PHE A 143 4.41 -8.82 -12.44
C PHE A 143 5.02 -8.37 -13.78
N ASP A 144 5.73 -9.28 -14.44
CA ASP A 144 6.34 -9.03 -15.76
C ASP A 144 5.28 -8.70 -16.82
N LEU A 145 4.20 -9.47 -16.89
CA LEU A 145 3.09 -9.21 -17.81
C LEU A 145 2.43 -7.85 -17.54
N LEU A 146 2.17 -7.52 -16.28
CA LEU A 146 1.60 -6.23 -15.88
C LEU A 146 2.52 -5.07 -16.25
N ALA A 147 3.83 -5.21 -16.04
CA ALA A 147 4.80 -4.20 -16.44
C ALA A 147 4.86 -4.02 -17.96
N ARG A 148 4.84 -5.12 -18.73
CA ARG A 148 4.87 -5.07 -20.19
C ARG A 148 3.63 -4.39 -20.76
N ILE A 149 2.44 -4.71 -20.23
CA ILE A 149 1.23 -4.05 -20.70
C ILE A 149 1.20 -2.56 -20.32
N ILE A 150 1.64 -2.18 -19.13
CA ILE A 150 1.75 -0.74 -18.76
C ILE A 150 2.72 0.00 -19.69
N SER A 151 3.86 -0.61 -20.03
CA SER A 151 4.77 -0.01 -21.01
C SER A 151 4.10 0.11 -22.37
N ALA A 152 3.39 -0.92 -22.82
CA ALA A 152 2.76 -0.90 -24.12
C ALA A 152 1.66 0.17 -24.24
N GLU A 153 0.91 0.40 -23.17
CA GLU A 153 -0.24 1.32 -23.16
C GLU A 153 0.15 2.77 -22.83
N ALA A 154 1.19 3.00 -22.02
CA ALA A 154 1.42 4.31 -21.40
C ALA A 154 2.91 4.69 -21.24
N ASP A 155 3.83 4.16 -22.06
CA ASP A 155 5.27 4.46 -21.88
C ASP A 155 5.59 5.95 -21.97
N SER A 156 4.86 6.68 -22.81
CA SER A 156 5.05 8.12 -23.03
C SER A 156 4.35 9.00 -21.99
N GLU A 157 3.54 8.43 -21.10
CA GLU A 157 2.72 9.18 -20.13
C GLU A 157 3.46 9.47 -18.83
N SER A 158 2.85 10.27 -17.94
CA SER A 158 3.39 10.49 -16.60
C SER A 158 3.46 9.18 -15.79
N TYR A 159 4.30 9.18 -14.74
CA TYR A 159 4.40 8.02 -13.85
C TYR A 159 3.07 7.68 -13.16
N GLU A 160 2.28 8.70 -12.79
CA GLU A 160 0.96 8.51 -12.19
C GLU A 160 -0.01 7.83 -13.17
N THR A 161 0.00 8.23 -14.45
CA THR A 161 -0.83 7.60 -15.50
C THR A 161 -0.41 6.16 -15.78
N LYS A 162 0.89 5.84 -15.75
CA LYS A 162 1.36 4.45 -15.81
C LYS A 162 0.82 3.60 -14.65
N VAL A 163 0.83 4.13 -13.44
CA VAL A 163 0.25 3.44 -12.27
C VAL A 163 -1.26 3.29 -12.43
N ALA A 164 -1.94 4.31 -12.97
CA ALA A 164 -3.37 4.28 -13.21
C ALA A 164 -3.80 3.17 -14.19
N VAL A 165 -3.08 2.97 -15.30
CA VAL A 165 -3.32 1.84 -16.23
C VAL A 165 -3.17 0.51 -15.49
N GLY A 166 -2.10 0.35 -14.72
CA GLY A 166 -1.89 -0.84 -13.88
C GLY A 166 -3.02 -1.06 -12.87
N ALA A 167 -3.48 0.00 -12.22
CA ALA A 167 -4.56 -0.04 -11.25
C ALA A 167 -5.89 -0.47 -11.89
N VAL A 168 -6.23 0.03 -13.08
CA VAL A 168 -7.44 -0.41 -13.80
C VAL A 168 -7.42 -1.92 -14.08
N ILE A 169 -6.27 -2.47 -14.50
CA ILE A 169 -6.13 -3.92 -14.72
C ILE A 169 -6.40 -4.69 -13.43
N LEU A 170 -5.85 -4.22 -12.30
CA LEU A 170 -6.08 -4.84 -10.98
C LEU A 170 -7.50 -4.63 -10.44
N ASN A 171 -8.16 -3.54 -10.81
CA ASN A 171 -9.56 -3.30 -10.46
C ASN A 171 -10.47 -4.27 -11.21
N ARG A 172 -10.18 -4.53 -12.49
CA ARG A 172 -10.89 -5.54 -13.29
C ARG A 172 -10.82 -6.91 -12.64
N THR A 173 -9.64 -7.38 -12.22
CA THR A 173 -9.51 -8.70 -11.56
C THR A 173 -10.31 -8.83 -10.27
N ARG A 174 -10.62 -7.70 -9.61
CA ARG A 174 -11.38 -7.67 -8.34
C ARG A 174 -12.87 -7.41 -8.52
N SER A 175 -13.30 -6.99 -9.70
CA SER A 175 -14.65 -6.46 -9.94
C SER A 175 -15.75 -7.52 -10.01
N GLY A 176 -15.41 -8.78 -10.35
CA GLY A 176 -16.37 -9.82 -10.71
C GLY A 176 -17.05 -9.63 -12.08
N LEU A 177 -16.75 -8.54 -12.79
CA LEU A 177 -17.25 -8.26 -14.16
C LEU A 177 -16.26 -8.68 -15.25
N PHE A 178 -15.01 -8.92 -14.87
CA PHE A 178 -13.90 -9.30 -15.73
C PHE A 178 -13.25 -10.58 -15.19
N PRO A 179 -12.38 -11.25 -15.98
CA PRO A 179 -11.58 -12.36 -15.47
C PRO A 179 -10.82 -11.99 -14.20
N ASP A 180 -10.65 -12.95 -13.29
CA ASP A 180 -10.13 -12.76 -11.93
C ASP A 180 -8.59 -12.87 -11.83
N THR A 181 -7.90 -12.94 -12.96
CA THR A 181 -6.43 -13.03 -13.04
C THR A 181 -5.85 -11.97 -13.97
N ILE A 182 -4.62 -11.51 -13.71
CA ILE A 182 -3.94 -10.53 -14.58
C ILE A 182 -3.84 -11.04 -16.02
N PRO A 183 -3.40 -12.30 -16.28
CA PRO A 183 -3.42 -12.84 -17.64
C PRO A 183 -4.82 -12.89 -18.24
N GLY A 184 -5.83 -13.26 -17.45
CA GLY A 184 -7.22 -13.28 -17.92
C GLY A 184 -7.71 -11.92 -18.39
N VAL A 185 -7.40 -10.85 -17.65
CA VAL A 185 -7.74 -9.47 -18.04
C VAL A 185 -6.94 -9.00 -19.24
N VAL A 186 -5.62 -9.22 -19.25
CA VAL A 186 -4.73 -8.73 -20.32
C VAL A 186 -5.02 -9.43 -21.64
N TYR A 187 -5.24 -10.75 -21.62
CA TYR A 187 -5.54 -11.54 -22.83
C TYR A 187 -7.04 -11.65 -23.14
N GLN A 188 -7.90 -10.87 -22.46
CA GLN A 188 -9.33 -10.93 -22.68
C GLN A 188 -9.68 -10.55 -24.13
N VAL A 189 -10.50 -11.39 -24.74
CA VAL A 189 -11.12 -11.18 -26.05
C VAL A 189 -12.62 -11.08 -25.86
N ASP A 190 -13.26 -10.07 -26.45
CA ASP A 190 -14.71 -9.92 -26.43
C ASP A 190 -15.43 -10.94 -27.34
N ASN A 191 -16.76 -10.96 -27.27
CA ASN A 191 -17.58 -11.88 -28.09
C ASN A 191 -17.46 -11.63 -29.61
N GLY A 192 -16.88 -10.50 -30.02
CA GLY A 192 -16.61 -10.14 -31.41
C GLY A 192 -15.20 -10.48 -31.87
N GLY A 193 -14.36 -11.09 -31.02
CA GLY A 193 -12.98 -11.43 -31.35
C GLY A 193 -11.99 -10.28 -31.16
N LYS A 194 -12.39 -9.17 -30.51
CA LYS A 194 -11.52 -8.01 -30.28
C LYS A 194 -10.81 -8.13 -28.93
N TYR A 195 -9.49 -7.93 -28.95
CA TYR A 195 -8.68 -7.85 -27.73
C TYR A 195 -8.96 -6.55 -26.97
N GLN A 196 -8.98 -6.63 -25.64
CA GLN A 196 -9.11 -5.44 -24.79
C GLN A 196 -7.86 -4.56 -24.78
N PHE A 197 -6.72 -5.14 -25.12
CA PHE A 197 -5.43 -4.47 -25.21
C PHE A 197 -4.80 -4.78 -26.58
N GLU A 198 -4.71 -3.78 -27.45
CA GLU A 198 -4.15 -3.93 -28.80
C GLU A 198 -2.71 -4.50 -28.82
N PRO A 199 -1.82 -4.16 -27.88
CA PRO A 199 -0.46 -4.73 -27.80
C PRO A 199 -0.40 -6.26 -27.75
N VAL A 200 -1.50 -6.90 -27.32
CA VAL A 200 -1.61 -8.37 -27.35
C VAL A 200 -1.71 -8.89 -28.77
N LEU A 201 -2.53 -8.25 -29.60
CA LEU A 201 -2.77 -8.65 -30.98
C LEU A 201 -1.54 -8.43 -31.86
N ASN A 202 -0.89 -7.28 -31.73
CA ASN A 202 0.27 -6.92 -32.59
C ASN A 202 1.61 -7.50 -32.07
N GLY A 203 1.59 -8.22 -30.95
CA GLY A 203 2.78 -8.87 -30.36
C GLY A 203 3.72 -7.93 -29.60
N TRP A 204 3.42 -6.63 -29.51
CA TRP A 204 4.20 -5.66 -28.74
C TRP A 204 4.26 -6.02 -27.26
N ILE A 205 3.23 -6.70 -26.75
CA ILE A 205 3.23 -7.23 -25.39
C ILE A 205 4.45 -8.11 -25.10
N ASN A 206 5.09 -8.73 -26.09
CA ASN A 206 6.27 -9.60 -25.89
C ASN A 206 7.59 -8.83 -25.71
N GLN A 207 7.58 -7.50 -25.87
CA GLN A 207 8.76 -6.67 -25.64
C GLN A 207 9.01 -6.48 -24.13
N PRO A 208 10.27 -6.32 -23.69
CA PRO A 208 10.58 -6.05 -22.29
C PRO A 208 9.99 -4.71 -21.85
N ALA A 209 9.51 -4.65 -20.60
CA ALA A 209 8.95 -3.43 -20.02
C ALA A 209 10.04 -2.38 -19.73
N SER A 210 9.67 -1.10 -19.83
CA SER A 210 10.53 -0.01 -19.36
C SER A 210 10.69 -0.04 -17.84
N GLN A 211 11.79 0.54 -17.34
CA GLN A 211 12.02 0.60 -15.89
C GLN A 211 10.93 1.41 -15.16
N SER A 212 10.38 2.43 -15.82
CA SER A 212 9.28 3.24 -15.29
C SER A 212 8.00 2.40 -15.18
N ALA A 213 7.67 1.60 -16.20
CA ALA A 213 6.52 0.70 -16.19
C ALA A 213 6.67 -0.43 -15.15
N MET A 214 7.87 -1.00 -14.96
CA MET A 214 8.13 -1.97 -13.88
C MET A 214 7.90 -1.36 -12.49
N ASN A 215 8.29 -0.10 -12.28
CA ASN A 215 8.05 0.59 -11.01
C ASN A 215 6.55 0.88 -10.84
N ALA A 216 5.87 1.32 -11.89
CA ALA A 216 4.44 1.58 -11.87
C ALA A 216 3.61 0.31 -11.59
N ALA A 217 3.96 -0.81 -12.22
CA ALA A 217 3.35 -2.12 -11.95
C ALA A 217 3.50 -2.51 -10.47
N ARG A 218 4.70 -2.29 -9.91
CA ARG A 218 4.98 -2.57 -8.49
C ARG A 218 4.09 -1.71 -7.59
N ASP A 219 3.97 -0.43 -7.87
CA ASP A 219 3.15 0.48 -7.07
C ASP A 219 1.65 0.18 -7.18
N ALA A 220 1.15 -0.16 -8.38
CA ALA A 220 -0.22 -0.61 -8.58
C ALA A 220 -0.52 -1.91 -7.82
N LEU A 221 0.39 -2.90 -7.88
CA LEU A 221 0.29 -4.16 -7.12
C LEU A 221 0.35 -3.92 -5.61
N ASN A 222 1.09 -2.90 -5.18
CA ASN A 222 1.09 -2.42 -3.80
C ASN A 222 -0.17 -1.58 -3.48
N GLY A 223 -1.14 -1.45 -4.37
CA GLY A 223 -2.42 -0.82 -4.09
C GLY A 223 -2.46 0.69 -4.29
N TRP A 224 -1.48 1.30 -4.97
CA TRP A 224 -1.66 2.66 -5.47
C TRP A 224 -2.67 2.65 -6.62
N ASP A 225 -3.84 3.25 -6.40
CA ASP A 225 -4.83 3.49 -7.45
C ASP A 225 -5.15 4.99 -7.59
N PRO A 226 -4.51 5.70 -8.53
CA PRO A 226 -4.82 7.10 -8.85
C PRO A 226 -6.21 7.33 -9.46
N THR A 227 -6.88 6.26 -9.88
CA THR A 227 -8.17 6.28 -10.59
C THR A 227 -9.37 6.08 -9.67
N ASN A 228 -9.15 5.87 -8.37
CA ASN A 228 -10.23 5.67 -7.40
C ASN A 228 -11.22 4.58 -7.83
N GLY A 229 -10.74 3.44 -8.33
CA GLY A 229 -11.55 2.28 -8.69
C GLY A 229 -12.05 2.24 -10.14
N ALA A 230 -11.44 2.98 -11.08
CA ALA A 230 -11.87 2.93 -12.48
C ALA A 230 -11.68 1.53 -13.08
N LEU A 231 -12.58 1.16 -14.00
CA LEU A 231 -12.56 -0.13 -14.71
C LEU A 231 -12.24 0.04 -16.20
N TYR A 232 -12.23 1.27 -16.70
CA TYR A 232 -11.98 1.59 -18.11
C TYR A 232 -11.04 2.77 -18.22
N PHE A 233 -10.23 2.76 -19.28
CA PHE A 233 -9.48 3.91 -19.74
C PHE A 233 -9.51 3.97 -21.27
N PHE A 234 -9.35 5.16 -21.83
CA PHE A 234 -9.25 5.39 -23.27
C PHE A 234 -8.53 6.71 -23.56
N GLU A 235 -7.89 6.81 -24.73
CA GLU A 235 -7.33 8.07 -25.21
C GLU A 235 -8.44 9.11 -25.37
N SER A 236 -8.28 10.26 -24.72
CA SER A 236 -9.33 11.27 -24.57
C SER A 236 -9.73 11.91 -25.90
N TRP A 237 -8.85 11.87 -26.91
CA TRP A 237 -9.13 12.37 -28.26
C TRP A 237 -9.80 11.34 -29.17
N VAL A 238 -9.90 10.07 -28.78
CA VAL A 238 -10.55 9.03 -29.57
C VAL A 238 -12.04 9.00 -29.24
N PRO A 239 -12.94 9.31 -30.19
CA PRO A 239 -14.37 9.30 -29.93
C PRO A 239 -14.87 7.89 -29.60
N ASN A 240 -15.53 7.74 -28.46
CA ASN A 240 -16.15 6.49 -28.06
C ASN A 240 -17.41 6.75 -27.22
N ASN A 241 -18.57 6.75 -27.86
CA ASN A 241 -19.86 7.07 -27.23
C ASN A 241 -20.15 6.19 -26.00
N PHE A 242 -19.76 4.91 -26.05
CA PHE A 242 -19.98 3.99 -24.94
C PHE A 242 -19.11 4.39 -23.73
N LEU A 243 -17.80 4.52 -23.92
CA LEU A 243 -16.88 4.86 -22.81
C LEU A 243 -17.09 6.28 -22.29
N GLN A 244 -17.44 7.23 -23.16
CA GLN A 244 -17.72 8.62 -22.80
C GLN A 244 -19.05 8.79 -22.04
N SER A 245 -19.98 7.82 -22.14
CA SER A 245 -21.24 7.84 -21.37
C SER A 245 -21.08 7.37 -19.92
N ARG A 246 -19.94 6.77 -19.56
CA ARG A 246 -19.69 6.20 -18.24
C ARG A 246 -19.34 7.28 -17.22
N PRO A 247 -19.60 7.08 -15.93
CA PRO A 247 -19.22 8.03 -14.89
C PRO A 247 -17.70 8.29 -14.90
N LEU A 248 -17.33 9.57 -14.98
CA LEU A 248 -15.93 10.00 -14.98
C LEU A 248 -15.28 9.73 -13.61
N SER A 249 -14.12 9.09 -13.63
CA SER A 249 -13.23 9.01 -12.48
C SER A 249 -12.22 10.15 -12.53
N LYS A 250 -11.38 10.20 -13.58
CA LYS A 250 -10.27 11.16 -13.69
C LYS A 250 -9.81 11.29 -15.14
N VAL A 251 -9.20 12.43 -15.47
CA VAL A 251 -8.43 12.62 -16.71
C VAL A 251 -6.98 12.84 -16.32
N MET A 252 -6.06 12.07 -16.90
CA MET A 252 -4.62 12.17 -16.65
C MET A 252 -3.87 12.03 -17.97
N ASP A 253 -3.06 13.04 -18.30
CA ASP A 253 -2.36 13.16 -19.57
C ASP A 253 -3.32 12.96 -20.77
N SER A 254 -3.01 11.98 -21.63
CA SER A 254 -3.85 11.59 -22.77
C SER A 254 -5.10 10.80 -22.39
N PHE A 255 -5.19 10.23 -21.20
CA PHE A 255 -6.18 9.21 -20.86
C PHE A 255 -7.36 9.74 -20.03
N THR A 256 -8.55 9.26 -20.38
CA THR A 256 -9.77 9.40 -19.57
C THR A 256 -10.07 8.07 -18.89
N PHE A 257 -10.28 8.10 -17.58
CA PHE A 257 -10.59 6.94 -16.73
C PHE A 257 -12.05 6.98 -16.26
N THR A 258 -12.77 5.86 -16.36
CA THR A 258 -14.19 5.76 -15.99
C THR A 258 -14.53 4.47 -15.24
N TYR A 259 -15.62 4.50 -14.47
CA TYR A 259 -16.16 3.37 -13.69
C TYR A 259 -16.93 2.39 -14.55
#